data_AF-A0A926J4I0-F1
#
_entry.id   AF-A0A926J4I0-F1
#
_cell.length_a   1.000
_cell.length_b   1.000
_cell.length_c   1.000
_cell.angle_alpha   90.00
_cell.angle_beta   90.00
_cell.angle_gamma   90.00
#
_symmetry.space_group_name_H-M   'P 1'
#
loop_
_entity.id
_entity.type
_entity.pdbx_description
1 polymer ?
#
loop_
_entity_poly.entity_id
_entity_poly.type
_entity_poly.pdbx_seq_one_letter_code
_entity_poly.pdbx_strand_id
1 'polypeptide(L)'
;MAIDLEHIDATVRIIAPEMAVEAIKTKAFRPPADWSKRGEMTRMVLSILRTARNPMASREIGERMVVERALVADAATLNSMGRCVSCALRTQRTKGVAQSQEGETGFWKL
;
A
#
# COMPACT_ATOMS: atom_id res chain seq x y z
N MET A 1 16.91 -4.27 21.72
CA MET A 1 15.50 -4.67 21.57
C MET A 1 14.92 -5.30 22.83
N ALA A 2 15.47 -6.39 23.39
CA ALA A 2 14.96 -6.95 24.65
C ALA A 2 15.17 -6.01 25.86
N ILE A 3 16.37 -5.45 26.00
CA ILE A 3 16.74 -4.51 27.08
C ILE A 3 15.85 -3.24 27.08
N ASP A 4 15.49 -2.75 25.89
CA ASP A 4 14.67 -1.53 25.77
C ASP A 4 13.23 -1.77 26.27
N LEU A 5 12.68 -2.98 26.07
CA LEU A 5 11.38 -3.35 26.62
C LEU A 5 11.43 -3.47 28.15
N GLU A 6 12.48 -4.07 28.70
CA GLU A 6 12.65 -4.19 30.16
C GLU A 6 12.71 -2.82 30.85
N HIS A 7 13.38 -1.84 30.25
CA HIS A 7 13.41 -0.47 30.76
C HIS A 7 12.04 0.22 30.72
N ILE A 8 11.25 -0.03 29.67
CA ILE A 8 9.88 0.50 29.57
C ILE A 8 9.00 -0.12 30.66
N ASP A 9 9.06 -1.43 30.86
CA ASP A 9 8.28 -2.12 31.90
C ASP A 9 8.64 -1.62 33.31
N ALA A 10 9.94 -1.43 33.58
CA ALA A 10 10.40 -0.85 34.83
C ALA A 10 9.85 0.57 35.05
N THR A 11 9.82 1.39 33.99
CA THR A 11 9.28 2.76 34.06
C THR A 11 7.77 2.76 34.30
N VAL A 12 7.02 1.86 33.67
CA VAL A 12 5.57 1.72 33.88
C VAL A 12 5.28 1.36 35.33
N ARG A 13 6.06 0.46 35.94
CA ARG A 13 5.91 0.08 37.35
C ARG A 13 6.21 1.23 38.33
N ILE A 14 7.08 2.17 37.96
CA ILE A 14 7.37 3.36 38.78
C ILE A 14 6.20 4.35 38.75
N ILE A 15 5.58 4.55 37.58
CA ILE A 15 4.55 5.59 37.38
C ILE A 15 3.14 5.09 37.71
N ALA A 16 2.85 3.81 37.46
CA ALA A 16 1.55 3.18 37.64
C ALA A 16 1.71 1.76 38.23
N PRO A 17 2.05 1.63 39.52
CA PRO A 17 2.37 0.36 40.15
C PRO A 17 1.18 -0.63 40.20
N GLU A 18 -0.05 -0.12 40.18
CA GLU A 18 -1.28 -0.91 40.10
C GLU A 18 -1.61 -1.42 38.68
N MET A 19 -0.89 -0.97 37.66
CA MET A 19 -1.09 -1.39 36.27
C MET A 19 -0.57 -2.81 36.06
N ALA A 20 -1.46 -3.74 35.70
CA ALA A 20 -1.07 -5.07 35.26
C ALA A 20 -0.50 -5.02 33.84
N VAL A 21 0.82 -4.83 33.72
CA VAL A 21 1.55 -4.73 32.44
C VAL A 21 1.32 -5.98 31.59
N GLU A 22 1.23 -7.15 32.23
CA GLU A 22 0.99 -8.44 31.60
C GLU A 22 -0.41 -8.53 30.96
N ALA A 23 -1.35 -7.66 31.35
CA ALA A 23 -2.69 -7.57 30.79
C ALA A 23 -2.78 -6.62 29.57
N ILE A 24 -1.69 -5.93 29.20
CA ILE A 24 -1.66 -5.05 28.03
C ILE A 24 -1.79 -5.89 26.76
N LYS A 25 -2.96 -5.82 26.13
CA LYS A 25 -3.23 -6.52 24.87
C LYS A 25 -2.35 -5.96 23.76
N THR A 26 -1.80 -6.87 22.93
CA THR A 26 -1.15 -6.47 21.68
C THR A 26 -2.10 -5.61 20.86
N LYS A 27 -1.60 -4.48 20.36
CA LYS A 27 -2.37 -3.62 19.46
C LYS A 27 -2.69 -4.40 18.19
N ALA A 28 -3.94 -4.84 18.07
CA ALA A 28 -4.39 -5.53 16.86
C ALA A 28 -4.48 -4.52 15.71
N PHE A 29 -3.66 -4.71 14.69
CA PHE A 29 -3.81 -3.96 13.45
C PHE A 29 -5.09 -4.40 12.75
N ARG A 30 -6.07 -3.50 12.67
CA ARG A 30 -7.29 -3.68 11.89
C ARG A 30 -7.20 -2.83 10.63
N PRO A 31 -7.01 -3.43 9.46
CA PRO A 31 -7.03 -2.65 8.25
C PRO A 31 -8.43 -2.08 7.99
N PRO A 32 -8.53 -0.91 7.31
CA PRO A 32 -9.80 -0.41 6.82
C PRO A 32 -10.53 -1.46 5.97
N ALA A 33 -11.86 -1.47 6.00
CA ALA A 33 -12.67 -2.40 5.20
C ALA A 33 -12.38 -2.29 3.70
N ASP A 34 -12.06 -1.09 3.24
CA ASP A 34 -11.77 -0.79 1.83
C ASP A 34 -10.30 -1.03 1.46
N TRP A 35 -9.49 -1.54 2.39
CA TRP A 35 -8.09 -1.83 2.15
C TRP A 35 -7.96 -3.05 1.26
N SER A 36 -7.30 -2.87 0.13
CA SER A 36 -6.82 -3.99 -0.67
C SER A 36 -5.91 -4.87 0.17
N LYS A 37 -6.10 -6.19 0.12
CA LYS A 37 -5.29 -7.13 0.88
C LYS A 37 -3.82 -6.97 0.50
N ARG A 38 -2.91 -7.38 1.40
CA ARG A 38 -1.46 -7.27 1.18
C ARG A 38 -1.09 -7.84 -0.20
N GLY A 39 -0.57 -6.98 -1.08
CA GLY A 39 -0.12 -7.35 -2.42
C GLY A 39 -1.20 -7.54 -3.49
N GLU A 40 -2.49 -7.36 -3.16
CA GLU A 40 -3.59 -7.40 -4.14
C GLU A 40 -3.46 -6.30 -5.18
N MET A 41 -3.22 -5.05 -4.73
CA MET A 41 -3.01 -3.89 -5.61
C MET A 41 -1.90 -4.13 -6.62
N THR A 42 -0.74 -4.57 -6.13
CA THR A 42 0.43 -4.84 -6.96
C THR A 42 0.15 -5.93 -7.98
N ARG A 43 -0.52 -7.02 -7.60
CA ARG A 43 -0.88 -8.10 -8.53
C ARG A 43 -1.80 -7.61 -9.64
N MET A 44 -2.79 -6.79 -9.29
CA MET A 44 -3.72 -6.21 -10.27
C MET A 44 -2.99 -5.25 -11.22
N VAL A 45 -2.16 -4.34 -10.72
CA VAL A 45 -1.33 -3.45 -11.56
C VAL A 45 -0.47 -4.25 -12.55
N LEU A 46 0.22 -5.28 -12.08
CA LEU A 46 1.04 -6.14 -12.93
C LEU A 46 0.21 -6.96 -13.91
N SER A 47 -1.02 -7.36 -13.54
CA SER A 47 -1.97 -8.03 -14.43
C SER A 47 -2.39 -7.11 -15.58
N ILE A 48 -2.77 -5.87 -15.27
CA ILE A 48 -3.13 -4.86 -16.26
C ILE A 48 -1.97 -4.64 -17.22
N LEU A 49 -0.74 -4.42 -16.71
CA LEU A 49 0.44 -4.21 -17.56
C LEU A 49 0.78 -5.44 -18.41
N ARG A 50 0.57 -6.67 -17.92
CA ARG A 50 0.82 -7.90 -18.70
C ARG A 50 -0.13 -8.06 -19.89
N THR A 51 -1.34 -7.52 -19.78
CA THR A 51 -2.33 -7.55 -20.87
C THR A 51 -2.28 -6.30 -21.76
N ALA A 52 -1.54 -5.27 -21.34
CA ALA A 52 -1.39 -4.05 -22.10
C ALA A 52 -0.50 -4.28 -23.32
N ARG A 53 -1.01 -3.96 -24.51
CA ARG A 53 -0.24 -4.04 -25.76
C ARG A 53 0.81 -2.93 -25.89
N ASN A 54 0.52 -1.79 -25.28
CA ASN A 54 1.35 -0.60 -25.30
C ASN A 54 1.63 -0.13 -23.87
N PRO A 55 2.72 0.63 -23.65
CA PRO A 55 2.97 1.30 -22.38
C PRO A 55 1.76 2.14 -21.94
N MET A 56 1.42 2.09 -20.65
CA MET A 56 0.24 2.78 -20.11
C MET A 56 0.63 3.84 -19.09
N ALA A 57 -0.09 4.96 -19.07
CA ALA A 57 0.07 5.97 -18.04
C ALA A 57 -0.50 5.48 -16.69
N SER A 58 0.08 5.94 -15.57
CA SER A 58 -0.41 5.59 -14.22
C SER A 58 -1.89 5.90 -14.03
N ARG A 59 -2.38 6.98 -14.68
CA ARG A 59 -3.79 7.37 -14.64
C ARG A 59 -4.69 6.33 -15.31
N GLU A 60 -4.34 5.87 -16.51
CA GLU A 60 -5.12 4.88 -17.26
C GLU A 60 -5.17 3.54 -16.51
N ILE A 61 -4.05 3.15 -15.89
CA ILE A 61 -4.00 1.96 -15.03
C ILE A 61 -4.94 2.15 -13.83
N GLY A 62 -4.93 3.32 -13.20
CA GLY A 62 -5.82 3.63 -12.08
C GLY A 62 -7.31 3.61 -12.46
N GLU A 63 -7.66 4.15 -13.61
CA GLU A 63 -9.03 4.11 -14.15
C GLU A 63 -9.48 2.66 -14.39
N ARG A 64 -8.63 1.80 -14.98
CA ARG A 64 -8.93 0.36 -15.11
C ARG A 64 -9.12 -0.33 -13.76
N MET A 65 -8.32 0.00 -12.75
CA MET A 65 -8.47 -0.59 -11.43
C MET A 65 -9.79 -0.21 -10.75
N VAL A 66 -10.29 1.00 -10.96
CA VAL A 66 -11.62 1.41 -10.46
C VAL A 66 -12.70 0.54 -11.08
N VAL A 67 -12.62 0.28 -12.39
CA VAL A 67 -13.57 -0.59 -13.11
C VAL A 67 -13.46 -2.05 -12.64
N GLU A 68 -12.25 -2.63 -12.61
CA GLU A 68 -12.03 -4.03 -12.21
C GLU A 68 -12.47 -4.32 -10.77
N ARG A 69 -12.40 -3.31 -9.89
CA ARG A 69 -12.84 -3.43 -8.49
C ARG A 69 -14.30 -3.02 -8.27
N ALA A 70 -15.04 -2.70 -9.33
CA ALA A 70 -16.42 -2.23 -9.26
C ALA A 70 -16.61 -1.04 -8.28
N LEU A 71 -15.65 -0.12 -8.27
CA LEU A 71 -15.70 1.08 -7.42
C LEU A 71 -16.44 2.21 -8.12
N VAL A 72 -17.01 3.13 -7.34
CA VAL A 72 -17.61 4.35 -7.87
C VAL A 72 -16.50 5.26 -8.43
N ALA A 73 -16.63 5.63 -9.70
CA ALA A 73 -15.66 6.46 -10.40
C ALA A 73 -15.84 7.96 -10.09
N ASP A 74 -15.64 8.34 -8.83
CA ASP A 74 -15.56 9.74 -8.42
C ASP A 74 -14.10 10.26 -8.44
N ALA A 75 -13.94 11.58 -8.39
CA ALA A 75 -12.63 12.22 -8.44
C ALA A 75 -11.71 11.80 -7.27
N ALA A 76 -12.29 11.56 -6.09
CA ALA A 76 -11.53 11.14 -4.91
C ALA A 76 -10.97 9.73 -5.08
N THR A 77 -11.78 8.80 -5.58
CA THR A 77 -11.43 7.40 -5.83
C THR A 77 -10.39 7.29 -6.94
N LEU A 78 -10.56 8.04 -8.04
CA LEU A 78 -9.58 8.08 -9.13
C LEU A 78 -8.22 8.61 -8.66
N ASN A 79 -8.22 9.68 -7.86
CA ASN A 79 -6.99 10.25 -7.31
C ASN A 79 -6.30 9.29 -6.32
N SER A 80 -7.06 8.67 -5.42
CA SER A 80 -6.56 7.67 -4.47
C SER A 80 -5.94 6.49 -5.23
N MET A 81 -6.65 5.97 -6.23
CA MET A 81 -6.21 4.85 -7.05
C MET A 81 -4.94 5.18 -7.84
N GLY A 82 -4.88 6.35 -8.48
CA GLY A 82 -3.69 6.80 -9.20
C GLY A 82 -2.44 6.91 -8.32
N ARG A 83 -2.61 7.34 -7.05
CA ARG A 83 -1.51 7.34 -6.07
C ARG A 83 -1.07 5.92 -5.72
N CYS A 84 -2.01 5.02 -5.46
CA CYS A 84 -1.70 3.61 -5.17
C CYS A 84 -0.93 2.96 -6.32
N VAL A 85 -1.38 3.17 -7.56
CA VAL A 85 -0.71 2.70 -8.77
C VAL A 85 0.71 3.24 -8.85
N SER A 86 0.89 4.55 -8.66
CA SER A 86 2.20 5.19 -8.71
C SER A 86 3.17 4.61 -7.67
N CYS A 87 2.71 4.36 -6.43
CA CYS A 87 3.51 3.72 -5.39
C CYS A 87 3.88 2.28 -5.75
N ALA A 88 2.94 1.50 -6.29
CA ALA A 88 3.19 0.13 -6.72
C ALA A 88 4.24 0.09 -7.84
N LEU A 89 4.07 0.92 -8.87
CA LEU A 89 4.97 0.98 -10.03
C LEU A 89 6.38 1.42 -9.65
N ARG A 90 6.52 2.43 -8.76
CA ARG A 90 7.84 2.82 -8.22
C ARG A 90 8.52 1.66 -7.51
N THR A 91 7.79 0.92 -6.69
CA THR A 91 8.34 -0.26 -5.99
C THR A 91 8.76 -1.36 -6.98
N GLN A 92 7.97 -1.59 -8.05
CA GLN A 92 8.31 -2.57 -9.07
C GLN A 92 9.48 -2.14 -9.95
N ARG A 93 9.65 -0.83 -10.19
CA ARG A 93 10.84 -0.28 -10.84
C ARG A 93 12.10 -0.55 -10.05
N THR A 94 12.09 -0.32 -8.74
CA THR A 94 13.23 -0.63 -7.87
C THR A 94 13.58 -2.12 -7.87
N LYS A 95 12.59 -3.00 -8.15
CA LYS A 95 12.79 -4.44 -8.30
C LYS A 95 13.18 -4.89 -9.71
N GLY A 96 13.27 -3.98 -10.67
CA GLY A 96 13.56 -4.29 -12.07
C GLY A 96 12.42 -4.98 -12.84
N VAL A 97 11.19 -4.98 -12.30
CA VAL A 97 10.02 -5.67 -12.87
C VAL A 97 9.21 -4.77 -13.80
N ALA A 98 9.24 -3.45 -13.58
CA ALA A 98 8.51 -2.48 -14.39
C ALA A 98 9.44 -1.35 -14.84
N GLN A 99 9.26 -0.91 -16.09
CA GLN A 99 10.05 0.15 -16.70
C GLN A 99 9.17 1.35 -17.03
N SER A 100 9.69 2.55 -16.76
CA SER A 100 9.10 3.80 -17.22
C SER A 100 9.77 4.21 -18.51
N GLN A 101 9.01 4.46 -19.57
CA GLN A 101 9.48 5.15 -20.76
C GLN A 101 9.34 6.67 -20.56
N GLU A 102 10.30 7.43 -21.08
CA GLU A 102 10.26 8.89 -21.03
C GLU A 102 9.14 9.44 -21.92
N GLY A 103 8.38 10.38 -21.35
CA GLY A 103 7.23 11.07 -21.92
C GLY A 103 6.61 11.96 -20.84
N GLU A 104 5.82 12.97 -21.22
CA GLU A 104 5.32 14.04 -20.35
C GLU A 104 4.57 13.55 -19.08
N THR A 105 4.05 12.31 -19.12
CA THR A 105 3.34 11.67 -17.99
C THR A 105 3.92 10.33 -17.53
N GLY A 106 5.04 9.87 -18.10
CA GLY A 106 5.71 8.61 -17.76
C GLY A 106 4.84 7.37 -18.06
N PHE A 107 5.13 6.68 -19.17
CA PHE A 107 4.40 5.47 -19.55
C PHE A 107 5.07 4.20 -19.01
N TRP A 108 4.28 3.25 -18.54
CA TRP A 108 4.75 2.04 -17.86
C TRP A 108 4.56 0.78 -18.69
N LYS A 109 5.59 -0.07 -18.68
CA LYS A 109 5.55 -1.44 -19.22
C LYS A 109 6.26 -2.40 -18.26
N LEU A 110 6.06 -3.71 -18.44
CA LEU A 110 6.92 -4.75 -17.83
C LEU A 110 8.21 -4.89 -18.63
#